data_AF-A0AAV5CA41-F1
#
_entry.id   AF-A0AAV5CA41-F1
#
_cell.length_a   1.000
_cell.length_b   1.000
_cell.length_c   1.000
_cell.angle_alpha   90.00
_cell.angle_beta   90.00
_cell.angle_gamma   90.00
#
_symmetry.space_group_name_H-M   'P 1'
#
loop_
_entity.id
_entity.type
_entity.pdbx_description
1 polymer ?
#
loop_
_entity_poly.entity_id
_entity_poly.type
_entity_poly.pdbx_seq_one_letter_code
_entity_poly.pdbx_strand_id
1 'polypeptide(L)'
;MECALQDFPCRYLGLPLSLRQLTRNDLQPYLDKIADMLPGWKASLMARSGRLILVKVILTTLPIHLLIALDVPQWFIDTVDK
;
A
#
# COMPACT_ATOMS: atom_id res chain seq x y z
N MET A 1 -3.83 -17.92 28.31
CA MET A 1 -3.83 -16.85 27.29
C MET A 1 -5.09 -17.00 26.49
N GLU A 2 -6.05 -16.14 26.72
CA GLU A 2 -7.26 -16.03 25.89
C GLU A 2 -6.92 -15.14 24.69
N CYS A 3 -6.89 -15.71 23.49
CA CYS A 3 -6.78 -14.92 22.27
C CYS A 3 -8.14 -14.28 22.00
N ALA A 4 -8.23 -12.96 22.10
CA ALA A 4 -9.43 -12.23 21.74
C ALA A 4 -9.68 -12.35 20.23
N LEU A 5 -10.82 -12.95 19.85
CA LEU A 5 -11.26 -12.98 18.46
C LEU A 5 -11.77 -11.59 18.08
N GLN A 6 -11.22 -11.02 17.01
CA GLN A 6 -11.63 -9.73 16.48
C GLN A 6 -12.52 -9.95 15.26
N ASP A 7 -13.67 -9.27 15.22
CA ASP A 7 -14.66 -9.41 14.14
C ASP A 7 -14.31 -8.52 12.94
N PHE A 8 -14.49 -9.06 11.74
CA PHE A 8 -14.13 -8.38 10.50
C PHE A 8 -15.06 -7.21 10.19
N PRO A 9 -14.55 -6.09 9.63
CA PRO A 9 -13.17 -5.87 9.16
C PRO A 9 -12.20 -5.47 10.28
N CYS A 10 -11.03 -6.14 10.30
CA CYS A 10 -9.96 -5.94 11.29
C CYS A 10 -8.73 -5.32 10.65
N ARG A 11 -7.86 -4.68 11.44
CA ARG A 11 -6.53 -4.29 10.97
C ARG A 11 -5.51 -5.35 11.34
N TYR A 12 -4.91 -5.98 10.34
CA TYR A 12 -3.85 -6.97 10.52
C TYR A 12 -2.58 -6.51 9.80
N LEU A 13 -1.46 -6.42 10.52
CA LEU A 13 -0.18 -5.93 9.98
C LEU A 13 -0.27 -4.54 9.31
N GLY A 14 -1.21 -3.70 9.75
CA GLY A 14 -1.45 -2.38 9.17
C GLY A 14 -2.26 -2.39 7.88
N LEU A 15 -2.79 -3.55 7.46
CA LEU A 15 -3.72 -3.69 6.34
C LEU A 15 -5.16 -3.93 6.83
N PRO A 16 -6.17 -3.56 6.03
CA PRO A 16 -7.56 -3.84 6.35
C PRO A 16 -7.88 -5.26 5.90
N LEU A 17 -7.95 -6.18 6.85
CA LEU A 17 -8.35 -7.55 6.59
C LEU A 17 -9.89 -7.59 6.55
N SER A 18 -10.45 -8.00 5.43
CA SER A 18 -11.88 -8.11 5.20
C SER A 18 -12.20 -9.44 4.53
N LEU A 19 -13.34 -10.03 4.88
CA LEU A 19 -13.88 -11.23 4.22
C LEU A 19 -14.56 -10.90 2.88
N ARG A 20 -14.77 -9.62 2.58
CA ARG A 20 -15.39 -9.11 1.35
C ARG A 20 -14.39 -8.25 0.59
N GLN A 21 -14.60 -8.07 -0.71
CA GLN A 21 -13.80 -7.12 -1.50
C GLN A 21 -13.79 -5.74 -0.85
N LEU A 22 -12.59 -5.17 -0.75
CA LEU A 22 -12.38 -3.87 -0.15
C LEU A 22 -12.97 -2.77 -1.03
N THR A 23 -13.67 -1.84 -0.40
CA THR A 23 -14.24 -0.71 -1.13
C THR A 23 -13.13 0.25 -1.51
N ARG A 24 -13.37 1.07 -2.55
CA ARG A 24 -12.47 2.17 -2.92
C ARG A 24 -12.07 3.03 -1.72
N ASN A 25 -13.01 3.29 -0.81
CA ASN A 25 -12.75 4.07 0.40
C ASN A 25 -11.79 3.41 1.38
N ASP A 26 -11.78 2.07 1.46
CA ASP A 26 -10.83 1.32 2.30
C ASP A 26 -9.42 1.34 1.71
N LEU A 27 -9.32 1.36 0.37
CA LEU A 27 -8.04 1.34 -0.36
C LEU A 27 -7.45 2.75 -0.59
N GLN A 28 -8.29 3.79 -0.61
CA GLN A 28 -7.92 5.20 -0.75
C GLN A 28 -6.77 5.65 0.18
N PRO A 29 -6.79 5.36 1.51
CA PRO A 29 -5.70 5.76 2.39
C PRO A 29 -4.37 5.09 2.07
N TYR A 30 -4.38 3.91 1.44
CA TYR A 30 -3.15 3.23 1.02
C TYR A 30 -2.57 3.87 -0.24
N LEU A 31 -3.42 4.28 -1.19
CA LEU A 31 -3.00 5.07 -2.36
C LEU A 31 -2.43 6.41 -1.93
N ASP A 32 -3.11 7.11 -1.02
CA ASP A 32 -2.67 8.40 -0.49
C ASP A 32 -1.31 8.26 0.23
N LYS A 33 -1.15 7.21 1.03
CA LYS A 33 0.13 6.91 1.69
C LYS A 33 1.26 6.60 0.70
N ILE A 34 0.99 5.91 -0.40
CA ILE A 34 1.97 5.71 -1.49
C ILE A 34 2.30 7.08 -2.09
N ALA A 35 1.29 7.87 -2.45
CA ALA A 35 1.44 9.20 -3.05
C ALA A 35 2.20 10.18 -2.15
N ASP A 36 2.02 10.12 -0.82
CA ASP A 36 2.72 10.95 0.17
C ASP A 36 4.18 10.53 0.40
N MET A 37 4.48 9.23 0.24
CA MET A 37 5.86 8.75 0.26
C MET A 37 6.69 9.23 -0.94
N LEU A 38 6.07 9.49 -2.10
CA LEU A 38 6.78 10.02 -3.28
C LEU A 38 7.46 11.39 -3.05
N PRO A 39 6.79 12.45 -2.54
CA PRO A 39 7.38 13.76 -2.32
C PRO A 39 8.34 13.80 -1.12
N GLY A 40 8.07 13.06 -0.04
CA GLY A 40 8.94 13.05 1.15
C GLY A 40 10.37 12.56 0.86
N TRP A 41 10.52 11.68 -0.13
CA TRP A 41 11.81 11.07 -0.50
C TRP A 41 12.57 11.88 -1.55
N LYS A 42 11.91 12.87 -2.16
CA LYS A 42 12.52 13.85 -3.08
C LYS A 42 13.54 14.76 -2.37
N ALA A 43 13.43 14.89 -1.04
CA ALA A 43 14.16 15.90 -0.26
C ALA A 43 15.50 15.44 0.33
N SER A 44 15.75 14.14 0.52
CA SER A 44 16.89 13.68 1.31
C SER A 44 17.98 13.01 0.47
N LEU A 45 19.07 13.75 0.23
CA LEU A 45 20.44 13.24 0.09
C LEU A 45 20.80 12.22 -1.01
N MET A 46 19.95 11.95 -2.02
CA MET A 46 20.27 10.96 -3.06
C MET A 46 20.59 11.57 -4.44
N ALA A 47 21.62 11.00 -5.09
CA ALA A 47 21.93 11.25 -6.50
C ALA A 47 20.74 10.88 -7.41
N ARG A 48 20.65 11.49 -8.59
CA ARG A 48 19.53 11.31 -9.55
C ARG A 48 19.25 9.83 -9.88
N SER A 49 20.30 9.04 -10.03
CA SER A 49 20.24 7.58 -10.23
C SER A 49 19.72 6.83 -9.01
N GLY A 50 20.18 7.18 -7.80
CA GLY A 50 19.67 6.62 -6.54
C GLY A 50 18.18 6.90 -6.36
N ARG A 51 17.73 8.12 -6.69
CA ARG A 51 16.30 8.47 -6.65
C ARG A 51 15.45 7.62 -7.59
N LEU A 52 15.92 7.36 -8.81
CA LEU A 52 15.19 6.53 -9.78
C LEU A 52 15.02 5.10 -9.27
N ILE A 53 16.11 4.51 -8.77
CA ILE A 53 16.09 3.14 -8.22
C ILE A 53 15.15 3.09 -7.02
N LEU A 54 15.20 4.09 -6.16
CA LEU A 54 14.40 4.14 -4.95
C LEU A 54 12.90 4.26 -5.24
N VAL A 55 12.52 5.16 -6.14
CA VAL A 55 11.13 5.29 -6.64
C VAL A 55 10.67 3.96 -7.22
N LYS A 56 11.50 3.32 -8.05
CA LYS A 56 11.19 2.01 -8.63
C LYS A 56 10.97 0.95 -7.55
N VAL A 57 11.85 0.85 -6.55
CA VAL A 57 11.74 -0.13 -5.46
C VAL A 57 10.46 0.08 -4.67
N ILE A 58 10.13 1.32 -4.27
CA ILE A 58 8.91 1.60 -3.50
C ILE A 58 7.64 1.29 -4.29
N LEU A 59 7.57 1.78 -5.54
CA LEU A 59 6.45 1.53 -6.44
C LEU A 59 6.31 0.05 -6.80
N THR A 60 7.33 -0.77 -6.56
CA THR A 60 7.22 -2.22 -6.75
C THR A 60 6.82 -2.91 -5.43
N THR A 61 7.53 -2.63 -4.34
CA THR A 61 7.37 -3.36 -3.07
C THR A 61 6.04 -3.07 -2.35
N LEU A 62 5.58 -1.82 -2.32
CA LEU A 62 4.33 -1.46 -1.64
C LEU A 62 3.09 -2.09 -2.30
N PRO A 63 2.86 -1.95 -3.61
CA PRO A 63 1.73 -2.62 -4.23
C PRO A 63 1.84 -4.14 -4.16
N ILE A 64 3.03 -4.73 -4.36
CA ILE A 64 3.20 -6.19 -4.22
C ILE A 64 2.77 -6.66 -2.82
N HIS A 65 3.15 -5.94 -1.77
CA HIS A 65 2.73 -6.27 -0.41
C HIS A 65 1.20 -6.20 -0.24
N LEU A 66 0.54 -5.18 -0.81
CA LEU A 66 -0.92 -5.06 -0.80
C LEU A 66 -1.60 -6.18 -1.61
N LEU A 67 -1.07 -6.53 -2.78
CA LEU A 67 -1.56 -7.57 -3.67
C LEU A 67 -1.46 -8.98 -3.09
N ILE A 68 -0.41 -9.26 -2.30
CA ILE A 68 -0.25 -10.56 -1.63
C ILE A 68 -1.24 -10.68 -0.45
N ALA A 69 -1.44 -9.57 0.27
CA ALA A 69 -2.24 -9.58 1.50
C ALA A 69 -3.75 -9.44 1.25
N LEU A 70 -4.16 -8.81 0.14
CA LEU A 70 -5.54 -8.42 -0.13
C LEU A 70 -5.95 -8.83 -1.56
N ASP A 71 -7.20 -9.29 -1.70
CA ASP A 71 -7.84 -9.41 -3.01
C ASP A 71 -8.16 -7.99 -3.52
N VAL A 72 -7.26 -7.43 -4.32
CA VAL A 72 -7.39 -6.06 -4.85
C VAL A 72 -8.06 -6.02 -6.23
N PRO A 73 -8.94 -5.04 -6.48
CA PRO A 73 -9.59 -4.87 -7.77
C PRO A 73 -8.63 -4.28 -8.82
N GLN A 74 -8.84 -4.60 -10.11
CA GLN A 74 -7.94 -4.18 -11.20
C GLN A 74 -7.73 -2.66 -11.32
N TRP A 75 -8.73 -1.84 -10.99
CA TRP A 75 -8.60 -0.39 -11.02
C TRP A 75 -7.54 0.14 -10.04
N PHE A 76 -7.31 -0.57 -8.94
CA PHE A 76 -6.29 -0.20 -7.95
C PHE A 76 -4.89 -0.37 -8.54
N ILE A 77 -4.67 -1.45 -9.28
CA ILE A 77 -3.41 -1.74 -9.96
C ILE A 77 -3.12 -0.67 -11.01
N ASP A 78 -4.11 -0.34 -11.84
CA ASP A 78 -4.00 0.71 -12.87
C ASP A 78 -3.68 2.10 -12.27
N THR A 79 -4.22 2.39 -11.08
CA THR A 79 -3.95 3.67 -10.39
C THR A 79 -2.53 3.77 -9.85
N VAL A 80 -1.91 2.63 -9.47
CA VAL A 80 -0.54 2.62 -8.92
C VAL A 80 0.51 2.58 -10.03
N ASP A 81 0.21 1.97 -11.18
CA ASP A 81 1.11 1.91 -12.33
C ASP A 81 1.24 3.25 -13.09
N LYS A 82 0.23 4.11 -12.94
CA LYS A 82 0.15 5.43 -13.59
C LYS A 82 1.17 6.45 -13.05
#